data_AF-R4YRY6-F1
#
_entry.id   AF-R4YRY6-F1
#
_cell.length_a   1.000
_cell.length_b   1.000
_cell.length_c   1.000
_cell.angle_alpha   90.00
_cell.angle_beta   90.00
_cell.angle_gamma   90.00
#
_symmetry.space_group_name_H-M   'P 1'
#
loop_
_entity.id
_entity.type
_entity.pdbx_description
1 polymer ?
#
loop_
_entity_poly.entity_id
_entity_poly.type
_entity_poly.pdbx_seq_one_letter_code
_entity_poly.pdbx_strand_id
1 'polypeptide(L)'
;MSLLDPKEIFKKFNNSWSALSEAEEPLSAPEQKRMASDLSEVFNYLSASTKKQNSFNSIYSQSASDARLKDQLTTDRTQLATQRDFIESSYEKVEQYFRTIQLAGYAAFFGLWSLSKDYLPEKYALYSLLLMIVSALVFMFWEILKSSIITLAIKDHAKIGSNLIENFIASRVKIRGRSSAIFLVTKYRFIPWFLSISSGIASVIILITLLVCRVINA
;
A
#
# COMPACT_ATOMS: atom_id res chain seq x y z
N MET A 1 -16.01 0.70 -57.08
CA MET A 1 -14.67 1.33 -57.01
C MET A 1 -13.74 0.43 -57.80
N SER A 2 -13.21 0.91 -58.93
CA SER A 2 -12.31 0.13 -59.79
C SER A 2 -11.10 -0.33 -58.96
N LEU A 3 -10.78 -1.62 -58.97
CA LEU A 3 -9.56 -2.12 -58.36
C LEU A 3 -8.39 -1.58 -59.21
N LEU A 4 -7.68 -0.58 -58.69
CA LEU A 4 -6.43 -0.10 -59.26
C LEU A 4 -5.47 -1.28 -59.47
N ASP A 5 -4.75 -1.28 -60.58
CA ASP A 5 -3.78 -2.33 -60.91
C ASP A 5 -2.68 -2.35 -59.82
N PRO A 6 -2.34 -3.52 -59.24
CA PRO A 6 -1.23 -3.65 -58.29
C PRO A 6 0.06 -2.96 -58.74
N LYS A 7 0.34 -2.96 -60.05
CA LYS A 7 1.53 -2.30 -60.62
C LYS A 7 1.46 -0.78 -60.49
N GLU A 8 0.26 -0.21 -60.60
CA GLU A 8 0.03 1.22 -60.47
C GLU A 8 0.19 1.67 -59.01
N ILE A 9 -0.34 0.89 -58.06
CA ILE A 9 -0.17 1.14 -56.61
C ILE A 9 1.30 1.08 -56.21
N PHE A 10 2.04 0.08 -56.67
CA PHE A 10 3.48 -0.05 -56.41
C PHE A 10 4.25 1.15 -56.98
N LYS A 11 3.90 1.60 -58.19
CA LYS A 11 4.51 2.79 -58.81
C LYS A 11 4.24 4.06 -57.98
N LYS A 12 3.01 4.27 -57.51
CA LYS A 12 2.64 5.43 -56.66
C LYS A 12 3.41 5.43 -55.33
N PHE A 13 3.53 4.25 -54.70
CA PHE A 13 4.33 4.08 -53.49
C PHE A 13 5.81 4.38 -53.75
N ASN A 14 6.40 3.79 -54.80
CA ASN A 14 7.82 3.98 -55.12
C ASN A 14 8.13 5.44 -55.44
N ASN A 15 7.27 6.13 -56.19
CA ASN A 15 7.44 7.55 -56.49
C ASN A 15 7.40 8.42 -55.22
N SER A 16 6.47 8.13 -54.30
CA SER A 16 6.36 8.83 -53.02
C SER A 16 7.57 8.56 -52.12
N TRP A 17 8.04 7.32 -52.11
CA TRP A 17 9.21 6.90 -51.36
C TRP A 17 10.49 7.55 -51.90
N SER A 18 10.73 7.51 -53.21
CA SER A 18 11.86 8.16 -53.86
C SER A 18 11.88 9.67 -53.60
N ALA A 19 10.73 10.33 -53.72
CA ALA A 19 10.61 11.77 -53.44
C ALA A 19 10.94 12.13 -51.98
N LEU A 20 10.67 11.23 -51.03
CA LEU A 20 11.05 11.41 -49.62
C LEU A 20 12.53 11.11 -49.38
N SER A 21 13.08 10.09 -50.03
CA SER A 21 14.47 9.66 -49.80
C SER A 21 15.51 10.57 -50.46
N GLU A 22 15.13 11.27 -51.52
CA GLU A 22 16.01 12.18 -52.28
C GLU A 22 15.86 13.65 -51.84
N ALA A 23 14.93 13.97 -50.94
CA ALA A 23 14.69 15.33 -50.49
C ALA A 23 15.69 15.74 -49.38
N GLU A 24 16.55 16.73 -49.68
CA GLU A 24 17.44 17.37 -48.69
C GLU A 24 16.71 18.42 -47.84
N GLU A 25 15.58 18.94 -48.32
CA GLU A 25 14.72 19.93 -47.66
C GLU A 25 13.25 19.49 -47.64
N PRO A 26 12.40 20.06 -46.77
CA PRO A 26 10.97 19.73 -46.76
C PRO A 26 10.32 19.98 -48.13
N LEU A 27 9.65 18.95 -48.67
CA LEU A 27 8.93 19.00 -49.94
C LEU A 27 8.00 20.22 -50.00
N SER A 28 7.79 20.77 -51.19
CA SER A 28 6.90 21.91 -51.35
C SER A 28 5.45 21.54 -51.00
N ALA A 29 4.65 22.50 -50.52
CA ALA A 29 3.24 22.28 -50.19
C ALA A 29 2.41 21.54 -51.27
N PRO A 30 2.56 21.82 -52.58
CA PRO A 30 1.83 21.06 -53.61
C PRO A 30 2.31 19.60 -53.73
N GLU A 31 3.60 19.33 -53.53
CA GLU A 31 4.17 17.98 -53.57
C GLU A 31 3.73 17.16 -52.36
N GLN A 32 3.71 17.77 -51.18
CA GLN A 32 3.16 17.14 -49.97
C GLN A 32 1.71 16.73 -50.16
N LYS A 33 0.88 17.60 -50.78
CA LYS A 33 -0.53 17.30 -51.05
C LYS A 33 -0.70 16.14 -52.03
N ARG A 34 0.13 16.09 -53.07
CA ARG A 34 0.13 14.99 -54.05
C ARG A 34 0.56 13.67 -53.41
N MET A 35 1.63 13.68 -52.62
CA MET A 35 2.13 12.51 -51.88
C MET A 35 1.09 12.00 -50.88
N ALA A 36 0.42 12.89 -50.14
CA ALA A 36 -0.65 12.49 -49.24
C ALA A 36 -1.80 11.78 -49.95
N SER A 37 -2.16 12.23 -51.17
CA SER A 37 -3.16 11.57 -52.00
C SER A 37 -2.70 10.18 -52.45
N ASP A 38 -1.47 10.07 -52.95
CA ASP A 38 -0.90 8.81 -53.44
C ASP A 38 -0.77 7.77 -52.32
N LEU A 39 -0.30 8.17 -51.13
CA LEU A 39 -0.20 7.30 -49.96
C LEU A 39 -1.57 6.89 -49.40
N SER A 40 -2.57 7.78 -49.46
CA SER A 40 -3.94 7.45 -49.07
C SER A 40 -4.51 6.35 -49.97
N GLU A 41 -4.25 6.40 -51.28
CA GLU A 41 -4.66 5.34 -52.21
C GLU A 41 -3.93 4.02 -51.96
N VAL A 42 -2.62 4.05 -51.69
CA VAL A 42 -1.84 2.86 -51.31
C VAL A 42 -2.39 2.26 -50.01
N PHE A 43 -2.66 3.08 -49.00
CA PHE A 43 -3.25 2.64 -47.74
C PHE A 43 -4.64 2.03 -47.95
N ASN A 44 -5.49 2.66 -48.75
CA ASN A 44 -6.83 2.15 -49.05
C ASN A 44 -6.78 0.82 -49.82
N TYR A 45 -5.82 0.65 -50.73
CA TYR A 45 -5.60 -0.61 -51.43
C TYR A 45 -5.07 -1.72 -50.51
N LEU A 46 -4.07 -1.42 -49.67
CA LEU A 46 -3.52 -2.37 -48.72
C LEU A 46 -4.55 -2.76 -47.66
N SER A 47 -5.30 -1.80 -47.12
CA SER A 47 -6.37 -2.06 -46.15
C SER A 47 -7.53 -2.85 -46.76
N ALA A 48 -7.90 -2.61 -48.02
CA ALA A 48 -8.88 -3.43 -48.73
C ALA A 48 -8.35 -4.85 -49.00
N SER A 49 -7.06 -4.99 -49.28
CA SER A 49 -6.39 -6.28 -49.48
C SER A 49 -6.24 -7.07 -48.17
N THR A 50 -5.98 -6.39 -47.05
CA THR A 50 -5.94 -7.00 -45.71
C THR A 50 -7.33 -7.26 -45.14
N LYS A 51 -8.39 -6.60 -45.62
CA LYS A 51 -9.79 -6.92 -45.25
C LYS A 51 -10.21 -8.33 -45.67
N LYS A 52 -9.44 -8.99 -46.54
CA LYS A 52 -9.49 -10.43 -46.83
C LYS A 52 -8.69 -11.28 -45.82
N GLN A 53 -8.46 -10.77 -44.60
CA GLN A 53 -7.83 -11.50 -43.50
C GLN A 53 -8.67 -12.72 -43.15
N ASN A 54 -8.07 -13.91 -43.23
CA ASN A 54 -8.65 -15.15 -42.72
C ASN A 54 -9.05 -14.94 -41.25
N SER A 55 -10.35 -14.94 -40.96
CA SER A 55 -10.94 -14.85 -39.62
C SER A 55 -10.34 -15.84 -38.62
N PHE A 56 -9.88 -17.00 -39.11
CA PHE A 56 -9.14 -17.98 -38.32
C PHE A 56 -7.83 -17.45 -37.74
N ASN A 57 -7.06 -16.65 -38.49
CA ASN A 57 -5.75 -16.18 -38.03
C ASN A 57 -5.88 -15.12 -36.94
N SER A 58 -6.92 -14.27 -37.02
CA SER A 58 -7.24 -13.30 -35.95
C SER A 58 -7.71 -13.97 -34.66
N ILE A 59 -8.49 -15.06 -34.77
CA ILE A 59 -8.94 -15.86 -33.61
C ILE A 59 -7.75 -16.53 -32.94
N TYR A 60 -6.81 -17.10 -33.70
CA TYR A 60 -5.60 -17.69 -33.14
C TYR A 60 -4.71 -16.66 -32.45
N SER A 61 -4.49 -15.48 -33.07
CA SER A 61 -3.69 -14.43 -32.43
C SER A 61 -4.33 -13.87 -31.15
N GLN A 62 -5.66 -13.74 -31.10
CA GLN A 62 -6.38 -13.33 -29.89
C GLN A 62 -6.34 -14.42 -28.81
N SER A 63 -6.51 -15.69 -29.18
CA SER A 63 -6.42 -16.80 -28.21
C SER A 63 -5.04 -16.89 -27.55
N ALA A 64 -3.97 -16.63 -28.30
CA ALA A 64 -2.61 -16.62 -27.79
C ALA A 64 -2.33 -15.42 -26.88
N SER A 65 -2.89 -14.23 -27.17
CA SER A 65 -2.79 -13.08 -26.27
C SER A 65 -3.62 -13.27 -24.99
N ASP A 66 -4.82 -13.84 -25.11
CA ASP A 66 -5.71 -14.09 -23.98
C ASP A 66 -5.12 -15.14 -23.03
N ALA A 67 -4.48 -16.18 -23.57
CA ALA A 67 -3.76 -17.17 -22.79
C ALA A 67 -2.62 -16.54 -21.96
N ARG A 68 -1.83 -15.64 -22.57
CA ARG A 68 -0.74 -14.92 -21.89
C ARG A 68 -1.27 -13.97 -20.82
N LEU A 69 -2.36 -13.27 -21.10
CA LEU A 69 -2.97 -12.32 -20.17
C LEU A 69 -3.57 -13.04 -18.97
N LYS A 70 -4.19 -14.21 -19.19
CA LYS A 70 -4.66 -15.08 -18.10
C LYS A 70 -3.51 -15.59 -17.24
N ASP A 71 -2.40 -15.99 -17.86
CA ASP A 71 -1.20 -16.48 -17.17
C ASP A 71 -0.52 -15.36 -16.33
N GLN A 72 -0.48 -14.14 -16.87
CA GLN A 72 -0.06 -12.95 -16.12
C GLN A 72 -0.97 -12.68 -14.93
N LEU A 73 -2.29 -12.69 -15.12
CA LEU A 73 -3.25 -12.48 -14.03
C LEU A 73 -3.16 -13.55 -12.94
N THR A 74 -2.90 -14.82 -13.30
CA THR A 74 -2.69 -15.87 -12.31
C THR A 74 -1.38 -15.67 -11.56
N THR A 75 -0.30 -15.31 -12.26
CA THR A 75 0.99 -15.01 -11.63
C THR A 75 0.87 -13.83 -10.66
N ASP A 76 0.24 -12.73 -11.10
CA ASP A 76 -0.01 -11.55 -10.26
C ASP A 76 -0.83 -11.91 -9.02
N ARG A 77 -1.89 -12.71 -9.18
CA ARG A 77 -2.70 -13.19 -8.03
C ARG A 77 -1.86 -14.01 -7.05
N THR A 78 -1.00 -14.90 -7.53
CA THR A 78 -0.14 -15.69 -6.66
C THR A 78 0.92 -14.84 -5.94
N GLN A 79 1.47 -13.84 -6.62
CA GLN A 79 2.42 -12.89 -6.01
C GLN A 79 1.73 -12.04 -4.94
N LEU A 80 0.52 -11.53 -5.21
CA LEU A 80 -0.26 -10.76 -4.26
C LEU A 80 -0.67 -11.59 -3.04
N ALA A 81 -1.04 -12.86 -3.24
CA ALA A 81 -1.34 -13.78 -2.14
C ALA A 81 -0.09 -14.00 -1.27
N THR A 82 1.05 -14.27 -1.89
CA THR A 82 2.32 -14.47 -1.19
C THR A 82 2.74 -13.24 -0.39
N GLN A 83 2.60 -12.04 -0.97
CA GLN A 83 2.89 -10.77 -0.28
C GLN A 83 1.95 -10.56 0.90
N ARG A 84 0.65 -10.84 0.73
CA ARG A 84 -0.33 -10.76 1.81
C ARG A 84 0.04 -11.69 2.96
N ASP A 85 0.31 -12.96 2.67
CA ASP A 85 0.63 -13.97 3.69
C ASP A 85 1.94 -13.61 4.44
N PHE A 86 2.94 -13.07 3.72
CA PHE A 86 4.16 -12.57 4.33
C PHE A 86 3.91 -11.38 5.25
N ILE A 87 3.08 -10.41 4.84
CA ILE A 87 2.74 -9.24 5.66
C ILE A 87 1.93 -9.66 6.89
N GLU A 88 0.94 -10.53 6.71
CA GLU A 88 0.08 -11.04 7.79
C GLU A 88 0.90 -11.79 8.84
N SER A 89 1.73 -12.75 8.41
CA SER A 89 2.62 -13.50 9.31
C SER A 89 3.69 -12.63 9.98
N SER A 90 4.20 -11.61 9.31
CA SER A 90 5.16 -10.67 9.90
C SER A 90 4.49 -9.79 10.96
N TYR A 91 3.28 -9.30 10.69
CA TYR A 91 2.52 -8.49 11.62
C TYR A 91 2.15 -9.28 12.88
N GLU A 92 1.68 -10.52 12.71
CA GLU A 92 1.34 -11.41 13.82
C GLU A 92 2.55 -11.67 14.74
N LYS A 93 3.73 -11.93 14.17
CA LYS A 93 4.97 -12.11 14.94
C LYS A 93 5.37 -10.86 15.71
N VAL A 94 5.29 -9.69 15.08
CA VAL A 94 5.61 -8.41 15.74
C VAL A 94 4.65 -8.11 16.87
N GLU A 95 3.35 -8.32 16.65
CA GLU A 95 2.30 -8.14 17.66
C GLU A 95 2.53 -9.09 18.86
N GLN A 96 2.81 -10.37 18.60
CA GLN A 96 3.13 -11.34 19.65
C GLN A 96 4.39 -10.95 20.45
N TYR A 97 5.43 -10.47 19.76
CA TYR A 97 6.65 -9.99 20.40
C TYR A 97 6.38 -8.77 21.29
N PHE A 98 5.60 -7.79 20.81
CA PHE A 98 5.20 -6.63 21.60
C PHE A 98 4.42 -7.01 22.86
N ARG A 99 3.45 -7.92 22.74
CA ARG A 99 2.68 -8.42 23.91
C ARG A 99 3.59 -9.11 24.92
N THR A 100 4.56 -9.90 24.44
CA THR A 100 5.52 -10.59 25.30
C THR A 100 6.41 -9.59 26.05
N ILE A 101 6.92 -8.56 25.37
CA ILE A 101 7.69 -7.49 26.00
C ILE A 101 6.84 -6.74 27.02
N GLN A 102 5.59 -6.39 26.69
CA GLN A 102 4.68 -5.70 27.61
C GLN A 102 4.46 -6.53 28.87
N LEU A 103 4.18 -7.84 28.72
CA LEU A 103 4.00 -8.76 29.84
C LEU A 103 5.26 -8.86 30.70
N ALA A 104 6.44 -9.01 30.08
CA ALA A 104 7.72 -9.04 30.78
C ALA A 104 8.00 -7.72 31.52
N GLY A 105 7.67 -6.58 30.90
CA GLY A 105 7.78 -5.26 31.50
C GLY A 105 6.90 -5.12 32.74
N TYR A 106 5.63 -5.52 32.66
CA TYR A 106 4.73 -5.52 33.82
C TYR A 106 5.19 -6.49 34.91
N ALA A 107 5.66 -7.69 34.54
CA ALA A 107 6.18 -8.65 35.51
C ALA A 107 7.41 -8.09 36.25
N ALA A 108 8.35 -7.46 35.54
CA ALA A 108 9.49 -6.78 36.15
C ALA A 108 9.05 -5.63 37.05
N PHE A 109 8.05 -4.85 36.62
CA PHE A 109 7.53 -3.71 37.37
C PHE A 109 6.84 -4.14 38.67
N PHE A 110 6.00 -5.18 38.64
CA PHE A 110 5.38 -5.74 39.84
C PHE A 110 6.38 -6.51 40.72
N GLY A 111 7.38 -7.16 40.12
CA GLY A 111 8.48 -7.80 40.84
C GLY A 111 9.27 -6.78 41.65
N LEU A 112 9.65 -5.66 41.04
CA LEU A 112 10.34 -4.57 41.72
C LEU A 112 9.51 -3.97 42.86
N TRP A 113 8.20 -3.78 42.64
CA TRP A 113 7.29 -3.37 43.70
C TRP A 113 7.24 -4.38 44.86
N SER A 114 7.09 -5.68 44.57
CA SER A 114 7.02 -6.72 45.59
C SER A 114 8.29 -6.79 46.45
N LEU A 115 9.46 -6.52 45.86
CA LEU A 115 10.73 -6.50 46.58
C LEU A 115 10.90 -5.22 47.40
N SER A 116 10.39 -4.09 46.92
CA SER A 116 10.61 -2.78 47.52
C SER A 116 9.58 -2.41 48.60
N LYS A 117 8.33 -2.92 48.51
CA LYS A 117 7.21 -2.50 49.38
C LYS A 117 7.52 -2.58 50.89
N ASP A 118 8.26 -3.58 51.34
CA ASP A 118 8.52 -3.83 52.75
C ASP A 118 9.61 -2.89 53.32
N TYR A 119 10.37 -2.23 52.43
CA TYR A 119 11.48 -1.35 52.79
C TYR A 119 11.13 0.14 52.69
N LEU A 120 9.97 0.48 52.12
CA LEU A 120 9.54 1.88 51.95
C LEU A 120 8.67 2.37 53.12
N PRO A 121 8.82 3.65 53.54
CA PRO A 121 7.85 4.27 54.44
C PRO A 121 6.45 4.29 53.79
N GLU A 122 5.40 3.94 54.56
CA GLU A 122 4.02 3.74 54.07
C GLU A 122 3.53 4.85 53.14
N LYS A 123 3.84 6.11 53.45
CA LYS A 123 3.42 7.27 52.65
C LYS A 123 3.98 7.23 51.21
N TYR A 124 5.26 6.93 51.04
CA TYR A 124 5.91 6.90 49.72
C TYR A 124 5.58 5.63 48.95
N ALA A 125 5.37 4.52 49.65
CA ALA A 125 4.88 3.28 49.06
C ALA A 125 3.50 3.51 48.41
N LEU A 126 2.58 4.18 49.11
CA LEU A 126 1.23 4.45 48.62
C LEU A 126 1.22 5.37 47.38
N TYR A 127 2.02 6.44 47.38
CA TYR A 127 2.16 7.30 46.20
C TYR A 127 2.76 6.57 45.00
N SER A 128 3.80 5.75 45.21
CA SER A 128 4.41 4.96 44.14
C SER A 128 3.40 3.97 43.56
N LEU A 129 2.69 3.20 44.39
CA LEU A 129 1.64 2.28 43.95
C LEU A 129 0.56 2.99 43.13
N LEU A 130 0.09 4.17 43.58
CA LEU A 130 -0.91 4.95 42.86
C LEU A 130 -0.41 5.35 41.47
N LEU A 131 0.83 5.85 41.38
CA LEU A 131 1.48 6.21 40.11
C LEU A 131 1.65 5.00 39.18
N MET A 132 2.02 3.84 39.74
CA MET A 132 2.13 2.57 39.00
C MET A 132 0.79 2.17 38.39
N ILE A 133 -0.29 2.17 39.19
CA ILE A 133 -1.64 1.80 38.75
C ILE A 133 -2.13 2.77 37.67
N VAL A 134 -1.97 4.07 37.88
CA VAL A 134 -2.39 5.09 36.90
C VAL A 134 -1.62 4.92 35.59
N SER A 135 -0.29 4.71 35.65
CA SER A 135 0.51 4.46 34.45
C SER A 135 0.04 3.22 33.68
N ALA A 136 -0.24 2.12 34.40
CA ALA A 136 -0.72 0.89 33.81
C ALA A 136 -2.12 1.04 33.17
N LEU A 137 -3.06 1.71 33.85
CA LEU A 137 -4.41 1.95 33.35
C LEU A 137 -4.43 2.83 32.11
N VAL A 138 -3.65 3.92 32.11
CA VAL A 138 -3.54 4.82 30.95
C VAL A 138 -2.96 4.09 29.75
N PHE A 139 -1.92 3.27 29.96
CA PHE A 139 -1.33 2.46 28.90
C PHE A 139 -2.31 1.44 28.33
N MET A 140 -2.98 0.68 29.21
CA MET A 140 -3.94 -0.34 28.82
C MET A 140 -5.11 0.25 28.04
N PHE A 141 -5.67 1.37 28.53
CA PHE A 141 -6.75 2.07 27.83
C PHE A 141 -6.32 2.54 26.44
N TRP A 142 -5.10 3.07 26.31
CA TRP A 142 -4.56 3.49 25.02
C TRP A 142 -4.38 2.32 24.04
N GLU A 143 -3.83 1.20 24.48
CA GLU A 143 -3.64 0.01 23.62
C GLU A 143 -4.98 -0.58 23.17
N ILE A 144 -5.99 -0.62 24.04
CA ILE A 144 -7.35 -1.06 23.69
C ILE A 144 -7.97 -0.12 22.65
N LEU A 145 -7.87 1.20 22.85
CA LEU A 145 -8.43 2.19 21.94
C LEU A 145 -7.77 2.13 20.55
N LYS A 146 -6.43 2.03 20.52
CA LYS A 146 -5.66 1.84 19.28
C LYS A 146 -6.08 0.57 18.55
N SER A 147 -6.13 -0.57 19.25
CA SER A 147 -6.52 -1.86 18.67
C SER A 147 -7.95 -1.84 18.13
N SER A 148 -8.88 -1.18 18.85
CA SER A 148 -10.27 -1.02 18.42
C SER A 148 -10.39 -0.21 17.13
N ILE A 149 -9.66 0.91 17.02
CA ILE A 149 -9.69 1.77 15.82
C ILE A 149 -9.08 1.06 14.62
N ILE A 150 -7.97 0.32 14.81
CA ILE A 150 -7.36 -0.47 13.74
C ILE A 150 -8.30 -1.59 13.28
N THR A 151 -8.94 -2.30 14.21
CA THR A 151 -9.90 -3.36 13.89
C THR A 151 -11.10 -2.82 13.12
N LEU A 152 -11.61 -1.64 13.47
CA LEU A 152 -12.68 -0.98 12.73
C LEU A 152 -12.23 -0.60 11.31
N ALA A 153 -11.01 -0.07 11.15
CA ALA A 153 -10.46 0.27 9.84
C ALA A 153 -10.30 -0.98 8.94
N ILE A 154 -9.82 -2.10 9.49
CA ILE A 154 -9.68 -3.36 8.75
C ILE A 154 -11.04 -3.92 8.34
N LYS A 155 -12.04 -3.89 9.24
CA LYS A 155 -13.42 -4.30 8.91
C LYS A 155 -14.02 -3.47 7.78
N ASP A 156 -13.76 -2.16 7.75
CA ASP A 156 -14.19 -1.28 6.67
C ASP A 156 -13.51 -1.64 5.33
N HIS A 157 -12.21 -1.96 5.33
CA HIS A 157 -11.49 -2.40 4.14
C HIS A 157 -11.94 -3.79 3.64
N ALA A 158 -12.26 -4.72 4.53
CA ALA A 158 -12.78 -6.03 4.18
C ALA A 158 -14.16 -5.95 3.47
N LYS A 159 -15.02 -5.02 3.89
CA LYS A 159 -16.31 -4.75 3.22
C LYS A 159 -16.18 -4.14 1.82
N ILE A 160 -15.09 -3.43 1.56
CA ILE A 160 -14.83 -2.83 0.24
C ILE A 160 -14.35 -3.93 -0.73
N GLY A 161 -13.54 -4.88 -0.27
CA GLY A 161 -13.05 -6.00 -1.09
C GLY A 161 -14.14 -6.97 -1.55
N SER A 162 -15.29 -7.04 -0.86
CA SER A 162 -16.38 -7.96 -1.20
C SER A 162 -17.41 -7.39 -2.21
N ASN A 163 -17.36 -6.10 -2.54
CA ASN A 163 -18.36 -5.46 -3.38
C ASN A 163 -17.76 -5.01 -4.73
N LEU A 164 -18.52 -5.26 -5.81
CA LEU A 164 -18.23 -5.03 -7.24
C LEU A 164 -17.33 -3.82 -7.57
N ILE A 165 -16.55 -3.96 -8.64
CA ILE A 165 -15.59 -2.99 -9.21
C ILE A 165 -16.15 -1.54 -9.34
N GLU A 166 -17.46 -1.37 -9.56
CA GLU A 166 -18.11 -0.04 -9.58
C GLU A 166 -18.10 0.68 -8.22
N ASN A 167 -18.22 -0.06 -7.11
CA ASN A 167 -18.12 0.50 -5.76
C ASN A 167 -16.67 0.79 -5.35
N PHE A 168 -15.68 0.16 -5.98
CA PHE A 168 -14.26 0.43 -5.74
C PHE A 168 -13.86 1.84 -6.20
N ILE A 169 -14.39 2.29 -7.35
CA ILE A 169 -14.11 3.62 -7.91
C ILE A 169 -14.79 4.71 -7.06
N ALA A 170 -16.06 4.51 -6.66
CA ALA A 170 -16.78 5.42 -5.78
C ALA A 170 -16.16 5.47 -4.35
N SER A 171 -15.63 4.36 -3.86
CA SER A 171 -15.00 4.28 -2.53
C SER A 171 -13.65 4.99 -2.48
N ARG A 172 -12.85 4.99 -3.55
CA ARG A 172 -11.55 5.70 -3.59
C ARG A 172 -11.67 7.21 -3.38
N VAL A 173 -12.78 7.83 -3.83
CA VAL A 173 -13.05 9.26 -3.63
C VAL A 173 -13.49 9.55 -2.18
N LYS A 174 -14.20 8.62 -1.53
CA LYS A 174 -14.71 8.80 -0.14
C LYS A 174 -13.68 8.43 0.94
N ILE A 175 -12.75 7.51 0.66
CA ILE A 175 -11.69 7.09 1.59
C ILE A 175 -10.74 8.24 1.94
N ARG A 176 -10.57 9.24 1.06
CA ARG A 176 -9.77 10.44 1.34
C ARG A 176 -10.34 11.31 2.48
N GLY A 177 -11.64 11.21 2.77
CA GLY A 177 -12.30 11.99 3.83
C GLY A 177 -12.39 11.32 5.21
N ARG A 178 -12.30 9.99 5.29
CA ARG A 178 -12.55 9.23 6.54
C ARG A 178 -11.29 8.77 7.28
N SER A 179 -10.11 9.08 6.75
CA SER A 179 -8.80 8.88 7.39
C SER A 179 -8.58 9.69 8.68
N SER A 180 -9.53 10.56 9.07
CA SER A 180 -9.38 11.44 10.23
C SER A 180 -9.19 10.70 11.56
N ALA A 181 -9.87 9.57 11.78
CA ALA A 181 -9.71 8.80 13.03
C ALA A 181 -8.31 8.16 13.16
N ILE A 182 -7.80 7.58 12.08
CA ILE A 182 -6.43 7.02 12.04
C ILE A 182 -5.40 8.15 12.15
N PHE A 183 -5.67 9.29 11.51
CA PHE A 183 -4.82 10.48 11.60
C PHE A 183 -4.81 11.06 13.02
N LEU A 184 -5.95 11.10 13.71
CA LEU A 184 -6.07 11.52 15.11
C LEU A 184 -5.27 10.59 16.03
N VAL A 185 -5.40 9.28 15.87
CA VAL A 185 -4.60 8.31 16.64
C VAL A 185 -3.11 8.51 16.39
N THR A 186 -2.72 8.75 15.13
CA THR A 186 -1.31 8.97 14.77
C THR A 186 -0.77 10.29 15.32
N LYS A 187 -1.57 11.36 15.25
CA LYS A 187 -1.21 12.72 15.71
C LYS A 187 -1.16 12.82 17.24
N TYR A 188 -2.10 12.18 17.93
CA TYR A 188 -2.21 12.24 19.40
C TYR A 188 -1.52 11.08 20.11
N ARG A 189 -0.84 10.18 19.39
CA ARG A 189 -0.06 9.07 19.96
C ARG A 189 0.97 9.49 21.00
N PHE A 190 1.54 10.69 20.83
CA PHE A 190 2.62 11.17 21.70
C PHE A 190 2.16 11.49 23.13
N ILE A 191 0.92 11.93 23.31
CA ILE A 191 0.39 12.39 24.61
C ILE A 191 0.29 11.24 25.63
N PRO A 192 -0.44 10.14 25.37
CA PRO A 192 -0.56 9.04 26.32
C PRO A 192 0.76 8.29 26.49
N TRP A 193 1.60 8.24 25.45
CA TRP A 193 2.95 7.70 25.54
C TRP A 193 3.79 8.48 26.56
N PHE A 194 3.81 9.82 26.47
CA PHE A 194 4.51 10.66 27.44
C PHE A 194 3.93 10.53 28.85
N LEU A 195 2.61 10.55 29.00
CA LEU A 195 1.96 10.49 30.31
C LEU A 195 2.21 9.15 31.02
N SER A 196 2.11 8.03 30.29
CA SER A 196 2.35 6.69 30.84
C SER A 196 3.84 6.48 31.19
N ILE A 197 4.74 6.87 30.29
CA ILE A 197 6.18 6.66 30.48
C ILE A 197 6.74 7.58 31.56
N SER A 198 6.37 8.86 31.57
CA SER A 198 6.84 9.78 32.61
C SER A 198 6.39 9.34 34.00
N SER A 199 5.13 8.94 34.15
CA SER A 199 4.59 8.42 35.42
C SER A 199 5.28 7.11 35.84
N GLY A 200 5.48 6.19 34.90
CA GLY A 200 6.15 4.91 35.14
C GLY A 200 7.61 5.08 35.56
N ILE A 201 8.37 5.89 34.80
CA ILE A 201 9.78 6.19 35.11
C ILE A 201 9.89 6.90 36.46
N ALA A 202 9.04 7.87 36.76
CA ALA A 202 9.05 8.56 38.04
C ALA A 202 8.84 7.58 39.22
N SER A 203 7.90 6.64 39.09
CA SER A 203 7.69 5.59 40.10
C SER A 203 8.92 4.69 40.27
N VAL A 204 9.52 4.20 39.19
CA VAL A 204 10.74 3.36 39.27
C VAL A 204 11.90 4.11 39.90
N ILE A 205 12.12 5.38 39.53
CA ILE A 205 13.18 6.21 40.11
C ILE A 205 12.97 6.36 41.62
N ILE A 206 11.74 6.61 42.08
CA ILE A 206 11.43 6.71 43.51
C ILE A 206 11.75 5.39 44.22
N LEU A 207 11.32 4.26 43.66
CA LEU A 207 11.57 2.94 44.25
C LEU A 207 13.06 2.63 44.34
N ILE A 208 13.82 2.86 43.26
CA ILE A 208 15.27 2.59 43.21
C ILE A 208 16.01 3.53 44.17
N THR A 209 15.71 4.82 44.14
CA THR A 209 16.42 5.82 44.98
C THR A 209 16.20 5.52 46.46
N LEU A 210 14.97 5.19 46.87
CA LEU A 210 14.66 4.85 48.25
C LEU A 210 15.29 3.52 48.68
N LEU A 211 15.35 2.54 47.78
CA LEU A 211 16.00 1.26 48.05
C LEU A 211 17.52 1.43 48.21
N VAL A 212 18.18 2.17 47.32
CA VAL A 212 19.63 2.45 47.39
C VAL A 212 19.99 3.27 48.63
N CYS A 213 19.26 4.37 48.91
CA CYS A 213 19.49 5.17 50.13
C CYS A 213 19.34 4.34 51.41
N ARG A 214 18.44 3.36 51.43
CA ARG A 214 18.23 2.51 52.61
C ARG A 214 19.28 1.41 52.74
N VAL A 215 19.70 0.78 51.64
CA VAL A 215 20.80 -0.20 51.64
C VAL A 215 22.13 0.45 52.07
N ILE A 216 22.37 1.70 51.70
CA ILE A 216 23.57 2.45 52.13
C ILE A 216 23.51 2.83 53.61
N ASN A 217 22.31 3.06 54.16
CA ASN A 217 22.10 3.46 55.55
C ASN A 217 21.86 2.28 56.52
N ALA A 218 21.84 1.03 56.03
CA ALA A 218 21.65 -0.19 56.83
C ALA A 218 22.98 -0.90 57.07
#